data_AF-A0A3A1N707-F1
#
_entry.id   AF-A0A3A1N707-F1
#
_cell.length_a   1.000
_cell.length_b   1.000
_cell.length_c   1.000
_cell.angle_alpha   90.00
_cell.angle_beta   90.00
_cell.angle_gamma   90.00
#
_symmetry.space_group_name_H-M   'P 1'
#
loop_
_entity.id
_entity.type
_entity.pdbx_description
1 polymer ?
#
loop_
_entity_poly.entity_id
_entity_poly.type
_entity_poly.pdbx_seq_one_letter_code
_entity_poly.pdbx_strand_id
1 'polypeptide(L)'
;MKKLFSILICTVLFLSFSCKEEKKAPEGSSQMEEVMAIHDEVMPKMGTIGKLVGDLKAKVDTTEMGLKYEVAMKDLQDANTAMMDWMKDFGDRFNHEEILEGKELTKEKQQWLDEEEEKVKVVKEKINGSIARAEALLAKDSVQ
;
A
#
# COMPACT_ATOMS: atom_id res chain seq x y z
N MET A 1 -35.52 -69.25 22.47
CA MET A 1 -35.79 -68.03 21.66
C MET A 1 -34.69 -67.01 21.93
N LYS A 2 -34.17 -66.40 20.85
CA LYS A 2 -33.18 -65.29 20.76
C LYS A 2 -31.74 -65.65 21.22
N LYS A 3 -30.94 -66.33 20.36
CA LYS A 3 -29.98 -65.77 19.36
C LYS A 3 -28.93 -64.85 20.02
N LEU A 4 -27.78 -65.35 20.47
CA LEU A 4 -26.52 -65.47 19.71
C LEU A 4 -26.29 -64.30 18.73
N PHE A 5 -25.38 -63.39 19.08
CA PHE A 5 -24.66 -62.60 18.09
C PHE A 5 -23.17 -62.65 18.41
N SER A 6 -22.46 -63.27 17.48
CA SER A 6 -21.05 -63.63 17.49
C SER A 6 -20.42 -62.94 16.28
N ILE A 7 -19.28 -62.28 16.50
CA ILE A 7 -18.16 -62.07 15.55
C ILE A 7 -18.45 -61.30 14.23
N LEU A 8 -17.75 -60.17 13.99
CA LEU A 8 -16.90 -59.86 12.80
C LEU A 8 -16.41 -58.40 12.93
N ILE A 9 -15.11 -58.16 13.18
CA ILE A 9 -14.03 -57.87 12.19
C ILE A 9 -13.96 -56.40 11.74
N CYS A 10 -12.77 -55.86 11.97
CA CYS A 10 -11.99 -54.89 11.19
C CYS A 10 -12.75 -53.87 10.33
N THR A 11 -12.48 -52.59 10.55
CA THR A 11 -11.63 -51.84 9.61
C THR A 11 -10.98 -50.66 10.33
N VAL A 12 -9.65 -50.68 10.33
CA VAL A 12 -8.76 -49.57 10.65
C VAL A 12 -9.07 -48.44 9.66
N LEU A 13 -9.72 -47.38 10.11
CA LEU A 13 -9.70 -46.10 9.40
C LEU A 13 -8.39 -45.41 9.80
N PHE A 14 -7.37 -45.64 8.97
CA PHE A 14 -6.23 -44.74 8.85
C PHE A 14 -6.79 -43.34 8.62
N LEU A 15 -6.80 -42.52 9.67
CA LEU A 15 -6.87 -41.08 9.50
C LEU A 15 -5.58 -40.68 8.82
N SER A 16 -5.67 -40.50 7.51
CA SER A 16 -4.65 -39.87 6.69
C SER A 16 -4.28 -38.54 7.33
N PHE A 17 -3.14 -38.52 8.03
CA PHE A 17 -2.38 -37.29 8.23
C PHE A 17 -1.94 -36.84 6.84
N SER A 18 -2.83 -36.13 6.16
CA SER A 18 -2.44 -35.27 5.06
C SER A 18 -1.63 -34.17 5.71
N CYS A 19 -0.31 -34.40 5.83
CA CYS A 19 0.67 -33.32 5.90
C CYS A 19 0.51 -32.52 4.61
N LYS A 20 -0.47 -31.62 4.61
CA LYS A 20 -0.40 -30.42 3.80
C LYS A 20 0.80 -29.70 4.39
N GLU A 21 1.92 -29.76 3.67
CA GLU A 21 3.10 -28.96 3.93
C GLU A 21 2.63 -27.51 3.82
N GLU A 22 2.15 -26.96 4.94
CA GLU A 22 2.05 -25.53 5.13
C GLU A 22 3.49 -25.06 5.04
N LYS A 23 3.84 -24.56 3.85
CA LYS A 23 4.99 -23.68 3.69
C LYS A 23 4.84 -22.65 4.81
N LYS A 24 5.63 -22.82 5.87
CA LYS A 24 5.73 -21.82 6.91
C LYS A 24 6.17 -20.56 6.18
N ALA A 25 5.25 -19.61 6.04
CA ALA A 25 5.62 -18.25 5.71
C ALA A 25 6.73 -17.87 6.70
N PRO A 26 7.84 -17.27 6.24
CA PRO A 26 8.89 -16.82 7.13
C PRO A 26 8.24 -15.97 8.24
N GLU A 27 8.60 -16.22 9.50
CA GLU A 27 8.12 -15.41 10.62
C GLU A 27 8.69 -13.98 10.47
N GLY A 28 7.93 -13.12 9.77
CA GLY A 28 8.29 -11.74 9.41
C GLY A 28 7.55 -11.32 8.13
N SER A 29 7.19 -10.03 8.00
CA SER A 29 6.63 -9.52 6.75
C SER A 29 7.66 -9.65 5.63
N SER A 30 7.22 -10.04 4.43
CA SER A 30 8.08 -9.97 3.25
C SER A 30 8.30 -8.50 2.85
N GLN A 31 9.40 -8.20 2.17
CA GLN A 31 9.64 -6.86 1.63
C GLN A 31 8.50 -6.39 0.70
N MET A 32 7.90 -7.31 -0.06
CA MET A 32 6.73 -7.01 -0.90
C MET A 32 5.57 -6.47 -0.05
N GLU A 33 5.29 -7.12 1.09
CA GLU A 33 4.26 -6.66 2.03
C GLU A 33 4.63 -5.31 2.66
N GLU A 34 5.91 -5.08 2.95
CA GLU A 34 6.38 -3.79 3.50
C GLU A 34 6.22 -2.64 2.50
N VAL A 35 6.56 -2.87 1.22
CA VAL A 35 6.34 -1.91 0.13
C VAL A 35 4.86 -1.59 -0.02
N MET A 36 4.01 -2.60 -0.03
CA MET A 36 2.56 -2.43 -0.13
C MET A 36 1.95 -1.76 1.11
N ALA A 37 2.50 -2.00 2.29
CA ALA A 37 2.08 -1.32 3.52
C ALA A 37 2.33 0.19 3.45
N ILE A 38 3.45 0.63 2.85
CA ILE A 38 3.73 2.06 2.64
C ILE A 38 2.71 2.67 1.66
N HIS A 39 2.39 1.98 0.57
CA HIS A 39 1.34 2.37 -0.36
C HIS A 39 0.00 2.53 0.37
N ASP A 40 -0.44 1.51 1.10
CA ASP A 40 -1.74 1.48 1.77
C ASP A 40 -1.85 2.56 2.86
N GLU A 41 -0.75 2.87 3.56
CA GLU A 41 -0.71 3.94 4.57
C GLU A 41 -1.08 5.31 3.99
N VAL A 42 -0.65 5.60 2.76
CA VAL A 42 -0.82 6.92 2.15
C VAL A 42 -2.03 7.01 1.22
N MET A 43 -2.62 5.88 0.82
CA MET A 43 -3.84 5.88 -0.01
C MET A 43 -5.02 6.67 0.59
N PRO A 44 -5.34 6.57 1.90
CA PRO A 44 -6.37 7.41 2.52
C PRO A 44 -6.10 8.93 2.41
N LYS A 45 -4.83 9.33 2.22
CA LYS A 45 -4.43 10.74 2.15
C LYS A 45 -4.73 11.37 0.79
N MET A 46 -4.98 10.57 -0.25
CA MET A 46 -5.35 11.11 -1.58
C MET A 46 -6.64 11.95 -1.54
N GLY A 47 -7.60 11.54 -0.71
CA GLY A 47 -8.81 12.35 -0.47
C GLY A 47 -8.50 13.68 0.23
N THR A 48 -7.54 13.68 1.15
CA THR A 48 -7.07 14.90 1.83
C THR A 48 -6.37 15.84 0.84
N ILE A 49 -5.53 15.31 -0.04
CA ILE A 49 -4.91 16.08 -1.14
C ILE A 49 -5.99 16.76 -1.98
N GLY A 50 -6.99 16.01 -2.46
CA GLY A 50 -8.07 16.55 -3.30
C GLY A 50 -8.82 17.70 -2.62
N LYS A 51 -9.12 17.55 -1.33
CA LYS A 51 -9.75 18.63 -0.53
C LYS A 51 -8.86 19.87 -0.45
N LEU A 52 -7.60 19.71 -0.04
CA LEU A 52 -6.66 20.83 0.13
C LEU A 52 -6.38 21.56 -1.19
N VAL A 53 -6.30 20.83 -2.32
CA VAL A 53 -6.21 21.43 -3.65
C VAL A 53 -7.42 22.32 -3.93
N GLY A 54 -8.63 21.87 -3.59
CA GLY A 54 -9.85 22.68 -3.72
C GLY A 54 -9.82 23.95 -2.87
N ASP A 55 -9.45 23.81 -1.60
CA ASP A 55 -9.37 24.92 -0.64
C ASP A 55 -8.34 25.98 -1.08
N LEU A 56 -7.16 25.53 -1.53
CA LEU A 56 -6.09 26.41 -2.01
C LEU A 56 -6.46 27.09 -3.34
N LYS A 57 -7.05 26.35 -4.28
CA LYS A 57 -7.45 26.88 -5.59
C LYS A 57 -8.40 28.07 -5.47
N ALA A 58 -9.30 28.06 -4.48
CA ALA A 58 -10.21 29.17 -4.21
C ALA A 58 -9.52 30.45 -3.71
N LYS A 59 -8.25 30.35 -3.29
CA LYS A 59 -7.46 31.44 -2.72
C LYS A 59 -6.30 31.91 -3.63
N VAL A 60 -6.05 31.24 -4.75
CA VAL A 60 -5.00 31.63 -5.70
C VAL A 60 -5.36 32.97 -6.36
N ASP A 61 -4.43 33.91 -6.30
CA ASP A 61 -4.49 35.21 -6.97
C ASP A 61 -3.07 35.75 -7.25
N THR A 62 -2.97 37.01 -7.70
CA THR A 62 -1.69 37.64 -8.05
C THR A 62 -0.94 38.27 -6.87
N THR A 63 -1.45 38.18 -5.65
CA THR A 63 -0.77 38.65 -4.45
C THR A 63 0.35 37.71 -4.04
N GLU A 64 1.25 38.17 -3.16
CA GLU A 64 2.32 37.31 -2.62
C GLU A 64 1.75 36.06 -1.93
N MET A 65 0.62 36.18 -1.22
CA MET A 65 -0.05 35.05 -0.58
C MET A 65 -0.75 34.14 -1.60
N GLY A 66 -1.41 34.72 -2.60
CA GLY A 66 -2.00 33.99 -3.73
C GLY A 66 -1.01 33.05 -4.42
N LEU A 67 0.19 33.55 -4.71
CA LEU A 67 1.27 32.76 -5.30
C LEU A 67 1.77 31.65 -4.37
N LYS A 68 1.79 31.87 -3.05
CA LYS A 68 2.13 30.80 -2.08
C LYS A 68 1.07 29.70 -2.07
N TYR A 69 -0.22 30.04 -2.19
CA TYR A 69 -1.29 29.06 -2.34
C TYR A 69 -1.14 28.25 -3.64
N GLU A 70 -0.76 28.90 -4.74
CA GLU A 70 -0.52 28.23 -6.02
C GLU A 70 0.60 27.20 -5.92
N VAL A 71 1.73 27.56 -5.28
CA VAL A 71 2.85 26.63 -5.05
C VAL A 71 2.42 25.44 -4.20
N ALA A 72 1.73 25.68 -3.07
CA ALA A 72 1.24 24.61 -2.21
C ALA A 72 0.23 23.69 -2.94
N MET A 73 -0.60 24.25 -3.81
CA MET A 73 -1.55 23.49 -4.63
C MET A 73 -0.82 22.60 -5.63
N LYS A 74 0.21 23.11 -6.31
CA LYS A 74 1.03 22.35 -7.26
C LYS A 74 1.80 21.22 -6.55
N ASP A 75 2.39 21.50 -5.39
CA ASP A 75 3.06 20.48 -4.58
C ASP A 75 2.15 19.28 -4.26
N LEU A 76 0.89 19.54 -3.92
CA LEU A 76 -0.11 18.51 -3.65
C LEU A 76 -0.48 17.71 -4.92
N GLN A 77 -0.65 18.40 -6.05
CA GLN A 77 -0.95 17.76 -7.35
C GLN A 77 0.21 16.88 -7.82
N ASP A 78 1.45 17.34 -7.63
CA ASP A 78 2.66 16.60 -7.96
C ASP A 78 2.79 15.36 -7.05
N ALA A 79 2.46 15.47 -5.76
CA ALA A 79 2.47 14.33 -4.85
C ALA A 79 1.42 13.27 -5.23
N ASN A 80 0.20 13.69 -5.63
CA ASN A 80 -0.82 12.77 -6.14
C ASN A 80 -0.38 12.09 -7.44
N THR A 81 0.20 12.85 -8.36
CA THR A 81 0.73 12.32 -9.63
C THR A 81 1.84 11.31 -9.38
N ALA A 82 2.77 11.60 -8.46
CA ALA A 82 3.85 10.70 -8.12
C ALA A 82 3.37 9.34 -7.59
N MET A 83 2.27 9.30 -6.83
CA MET A 83 1.67 8.03 -6.39
C MET A 83 1.02 7.27 -7.55
N MET A 84 0.31 7.96 -8.44
CA MET A 84 -0.31 7.34 -9.61
C MET A 84 0.73 6.74 -10.56
N ASP A 85 1.81 7.48 -10.82
CA ASP A 85 2.92 7.04 -11.64
C ASP A 85 3.63 5.84 -11.00
N TRP A 86 3.88 5.89 -9.68
CA TRP A 86 4.47 4.77 -8.95
C TRP A 86 3.59 3.52 -9.04
N MET A 87 2.27 3.60 -8.81
CA MET A 87 1.38 2.45 -8.91
C MET A 87 1.37 1.83 -10.31
N LYS A 88 1.42 2.67 -11.34
CA LYS A 88 1.49 2.23 -12.73
C LYS A 88 2.80 1.46 -12.98
N ASP A 89 3.93 2.07 -12.67
CA ASP A 89 5.25 1.48 -12.88
C ASP A 89 5.43 0.19 -12.08
N PHE A 90 4.93 0.17 -10.84
CA PHE A 90 4.94 -1.01 -9.98
C PHE A 90 4.11 -2.16 -10.58
N GLY A 91 2.89 -1.87 -11.05
CA GLY A 91 2.02 -2.85 -11.69
C GLY A 91 2.54 -3.37 -13.04
N ASP A 92 3.35 -2.59 -13.75
CA ASP A 92 4.04 -3.03 -14.97
C ASP A 92 5.23 -3.97 -14.66
N ARG A 93 5.80 -3.89 -13.45
CA ARG A 93 6.96 -4.71 -13.00
C ARG A 93 6.54 -6.02 -12.31
N PHE A 94 5.45 -6.01 -11.54
CA PHE A 94 5.02 -7.13 -10.70
C PHE A 94 3.61 -7.62 -11.05
N ASN A 95 3.43 -8.93 -11.12
CA ASN A 95 2.11 -9.53 -11.38
C ASN A 95 1.35 -9.87 -10.09
N HIS A 96 0.09 -10.29 -10.23
CA HIS A 96 -0.79 -10.62 -9.11
C HIS A 96 -0.22 -11.68 -8.15
N GLU A 97 0.37 -12.76 -8.68
CA GLU A 97 0.92 -13.85 -7.86
C GLU A 97 2.13 -13.36 -7.02
N GLU A 98 2.92 -12.46 -7.58
CA GLU A 98 4.08 -11.86 -6.91
C GLU A 98 3.68 -10.89 -5.80
N ILE A 99 2.63 -10.09 -6.03
CA ILE A 99 2.18 -9.07 -5.08
C ILE A 99 1.35 -9.68 -3.94
N LEU A 100 0.45 -10.62 -4.24
CA LEU A 100 -0.58 -11.07 -3.29
C LEU A 100 -0.44 -12.53 -2.83
N GLU A 101 0.23 -13.38 -3.60
CA GLU A 101 0.36 -14.80 -3.27
C GLU A 101 1.76 -15.17 -2.74
N GLY A 102 2.66 -14.20 -2.62
CA GLY A 102 4.01 -14.40 -2.07
C GLY A 102 4.89 -15.28 -2.97
N LYS A 103 4.65 -15.26 -4.29
CA LYS A 103 5.49 -15.99 -5.24
C LYS A 103 6.94 -15.51 -5.16
N GLU A 104 7.89 -16.45 -5.15
CA GLU A 104 9.32 -16.12 -5.15
C GLU A 104 9.69 -15.28 -6.37
N LEU A 105 10.43 -14.20 -6.12
CA LEU A 105 10.94 -13.31 -7.16
C LEU A 105 12.23 -13.85 -7.77
N THR A 106 12.45 -13.54 -9.05
CA THR A 106 13.78 -13.69 -9.65
C THR A 106 14.76 -12.70 -9.03
N LYS A 107 16.08 -12.94 -9.16
CA LYS A 107 17.09 -11.99 -8.68
C LYS A 107 16.94 -10.58 -9.28
N GLU A 108 16.52 -10.50 -10.55
CA GLU A 108 16.26 -9.23 -11.22
C GLU A 108 15.04 -8.52 -10.64
N LYS A 109 13.93 -9.25 -10.43
CA LYS A 109 12.73 -8.68 -9.80
C LYS A 109 12.96 -8.27 -8.35
N GLN A 110 13.83 -8.97 -7.64
CA GLN A 110 14.25 -8.59 -6.30
C GLN A 110 14.96 -7.22 -6.31
N GLN A 111 15.84 -6.97 -7.27
CA GLN A 111 16.48 -5.66 -7.42
C GLN A 111 15.47 -4.56 -7.76
N TRP A 112 14.48 -4.86 -8.61
CA TRP A 112 13.39 -3.91 -8.87
C TRP A 112 12.57 -3.64 -7.61
N LEU A 113 12.36 -4.64 -6.75
CA LEU A 113 11.61 -4.43 -5.50
C LEU A 113 12.38 -3.50 -4.56
N ASP A 114 13.71 -3.65 -4.46
CA ASP A 114 14.57 -2.73 -3.71
C ASP A 114 14.47 -1.29 -4.23
N GLU A 115 14.43 -1.10 -5.55
CA GLU A 115 14.22 0.21 -6.18
C GLU A 115 12.83 0.78 -5.88
N GLU A 116 11.79 -0.04 -6.00
CA GLU A 116 10.40 0.39 -5.79
C GLU A 116 10.13 0.73 -4.32
N GLU A 117 10.79 0.04 -3.39
CA GLU A 117 10.73 0.37 -1.96
C GLU A 117 11.26 1.79 -1.68
N GLU A 118 12.41 2.14 -2.25
CA GLU A 118 12.95 3.49 -2.08
C GLU A 118 12.07 4.55 -2.74
N LYS A 119 11.51 4.26 -3.91
CA LYS A 119 10.59 5.16 -4.59
C LYS A 119 9.31 5.39 -3.78
N VAL A 120 8.69 4.34 -3.24
CA VAL A 120 7.44 4.49 -2.47
C VAL A 120 7.67 5.25 -1.17
N LYS A 121 8.84 5.11 -0.53
CA LYS A 121 9.23 5.94 0.62
C LYS A 121 9.31 7.42 0.22
N VAL A 122 9.92 7.76 -0.92
CA VAL A 122 9.97 9.14 -1.42
C VAL A 122 8.57 9.68 -1.75
N VAL A 123 7.70 8.85 -2.35
CA VAL A 123 6.30 9.20 -2.61
C VAL A 123 5.57 9.50 -1.30
N LYS A 124 5.72 8.66 -0.28
CA LYS A 124 5.15 8.89 1.06
C LYS A 124 5.58 10.22 1.66
N GLU A 125 6.87 10.54 1.60
CA GLU A 125 7.38 11.83 2.09
C GLU A 125 6.84 13.02 1.30
N LYS A 126 6.70 12.91 -0.02
CA LYS A 126 6.05 13.95 -0.84
C LYS A 126 4.60 14.18 -0.45
N ILE A 127 3.85 13.11 -0.22
CA ILE A 127 2.44 13.18 0.19
C ILE A 127 2.31 13.84 1.56
N ASN A 128 3.00 13.31 2.57
CA ASN A 128 2.92 13.83 3.93
C ASN A 128 3.43 15.28 4.02
N GLY A 129 4.54 15.57 3.34
CA GLY A 129 5.15 16.90 3.33
C GLY A 129 4.30 17.95 2.62
N SER A 130 3.69 17.63 1.48
CA SER A 130 2.81 18.56 0.75
C SER A 130 1.55 18.88 1.55
N ILE A 131 0.93 17.87 2.18
CA ILE A 131 -0.21 18.05 3.08
C ILE A 131 0.16 18.98 4.24
N ALA A 132 1.24 18.68 4.97
CA ALA A 132 1.65 19.47 6.13
C ALA A 132 1.93 20.94 5.76
N ARG A 133 2.57 21.19 4.60
CA ARG A 133 2.81 22.56 4.12
C ARG A 133 1.52 23.29 3.77
N ALA A 134 0.60 22.63 3.08
CA ALA A 134 -0.70 23.20 2.71
C ALA A 134 -1.55 23.53 3.95
N GLU A 135 -1.64 22.61 4.90
CA GLU A 135 -2.38 22.83 6.16
C GLU A 135 -1.76 23.96 6.98
N ALA A 136 -0.42 24.01 7.10
CA ALA A 136 0.26 25.08 7.80
C ALA A 136 0.08 26.45 7.13
N LEU A 137 -0.04 26.49 5.80
CA LEU A 137 -0.29 27.71 5.05
C LEU A 137 -1.73 28.21 5.28
N LEU A 138 -2.72 27.31 5.21
CA LEU A 138 -4.14 27.63 5.46
C LEU A 138 -4.40 28.03 6.92
N ALA A 139 -3.70 27.44 7.89
CA ALA A 139 -3.82 27.79 9.29
C ALA A 139 -3.27 29.19 9.64
N LYS A 140 -2.30 29.69 8.86
CA LYS A 140 -1.77 31.05 9.04
C LYS A 140 -2.74 32.12 8.53
N ASP A 141 -3.47 31.81 7.46
CA ASP A 141 -4.50 32.68 6.87
C ASP A 141 -5.69 32.90 7.81
N SER A 142 -6.08 31.87 8.58
CA SER A 142 -7.25 31.94 9.47
C SER A 142 -7.03 32.69 10.79
N VAL A 143 -5.79 33.11 11.08
CA VAL A 143 -5.40 33.86 12.28
C VAL A 143 -5.22 35.36 11.99
N GLN A 144 -5.33 35.77 10.71
CA GLN A 144 -5.12 37.13 10.22
C GLN A 144 -6.44 37.84 9.92
#